data_AF-A0A1B6E499-F1
#
_entry.id   AF-A0A1B6E499-F1
#
_cell.length_a   1.000
_cell.length_b   1.000
_cell.length_c   1.000
_cell.angle_alpha   90.00
_cell.angle_beta   90.00
_cell.angle_gamma   90.00
#
_symmetry.space_group_name_H-M   'P 1'
#
loop_
_entity.id
_entity.type
_entity.pdbx_description
1 polymer ?
#
loop_
_entity_poly.entity_id
_entity_poly.type
_entity_poly.pdbx_seq_one_letter_code
_entity_poly.pdbx_strand_id
1 'polypeptide(L)'
;QQLKKTCYSEFQNYYNCIDKSSSGYEFTPCRKTQKAYDECVKEKMNIERPPFGYFCEVKIHDTARPKPPPEELQVFPDATPELPDEFKTGKTKYGSRLNFMT
;
A
#
# COMPACT_ATOMS: atom_id res chain seq x y z
N GLN A 1 7.63 -19.96 16.08
CA GLN A 1 7.91 -21.25 16.79
C GLN A 1 6.78 -21.68 17.73
N GLN A 2 6.15 -20.80 18.50
CA GLN A 2 5.11 -21.16 19.47
C GLN A 2 3.90 -21.89 18.85
N LEU A 3 3.35 -21.37 17.75
CA LEU A 3 2.22 -21.96 17.05
C LEU A 3 2.46 -23.43 16.63
N LYS A 4 3.67 -23.75 16.18
CA LYS A 4 4.07 -25.13 15.82
C LYS A 4 4.08 -26.08 17.01
N LYS A 5 4.23 -25.57 18.24
CA LYS A 5 4.22 -26.38 19.47
C LYS A 5 2.80 -26.57 20.02
N THR A 6 1.89 -25.62 19.78
CA THR A 6 0.57 -25.57 20.43
C THR A 6 -0.60 -25.95 19.53
N CYS A 7 -0.65 -25.42 18.30
CA CYS A 7 -1.81 -25.50 17.39
C CYS A 7 -1.43 -25.97 15.97
N TYR A 8 -0.43 -26.85 15.87
CA TYR A 8 0.12 -27.26 14.58
C TYR A 8 -0.89 -28.02 13.71
N SER A 9 -1.65 -28.94 14.30
CA SER A 9 -2.65 -29.74 13.60
C SER A 9 -3.76 -28.89 12.97
N GLU A 10 -4.30 -27.96 13.74
CA GLU A 10 -5.40 -27.09 13.38
C GLU A 10 -4.94 -26.10 12.30
N PHE A 11 -3.73 -25.57 12.45
CA PHE A 11 -3.08 -24.73 11.44
C PHE A 11 -2.85 -25.48 10.13
N GLN A 12 -2.32 -26.71 10.19
CA GLN A 12 -2.08 -27.50 8.98
C GLN A 12 -3.38 -27.80 8.23
N ASN A 13 -4.46 -28.11 8.94
CA ASN A 13 -5.77 -28.34 8.35
C ASN A 13 -6.35 -27.07 7.70
N TYR A 14 -6.21 -25.92 8.35
CA TYR A 14 -6.63 -24.63 7.79
C TYR A 14 -5.82 -24.25 6.56
N TYR A 15 -4.48 -24.37 6.64
CA TYR A 15 -3.58 -24.08 5.53
C TYR A 15 -3.82 -24.99 4.33
N ASN A 16 -3.92 -26.31 4.56
CA ASN A 16 -4.21 -27.28 3.51
C ASN A 16 -5.56 -27.01 2.83
N CYS A 17 -6.55 -26.50 3.58
CA CYS A 17 -7.82 -26.09 3.00
C CYS A 17 -7.61 -24.93 2.04
N ILE A 18 -6.98 -23.83 2.49
CA ILE A 18 -6.75 -22.64 1.66
C ILE A 18 -5.98 -22.98 0.39
N ASP A 19 -4.95 -23.81 0.52
CA ASP A 19 -4.08 -24.21 -0.58
C ASP A 19 -4.81 -25.06 -1.63
N LYS A 20 -5.76 -25.90 -1.21
CA LYS A 20 -6.42 -26.89 -2.08
C LYS A 20 -7.84 -26.52 -2.51
N SER A 21 -8.51 -25.61 -1.82
CA SER A 21 -9.95 -25.36 -2.02
C SER A 21 -10.25 -24.47 -3.21
N SER A 22 -9.30 -23.65 -3.66
CA SER A 22 -9.51 -22.65 -4.71
C SER A 22 -8.19 -22.30 -5.38
N SER A 23 -8.22 -21.97 -6.67
CA SER A 23 -7.03 -21.50 -7.40
C SER A 23 -6.48 -20.17 -6.90
N GLY A 24 -7.34 -19.31 -6.33
CA GLY A 24 -6.99 -17.97 -5.84
C GLY A 24 -6.74 -17.86 -4.35
N TYR A 25 -6.58 -18.97 -3.62
CA TYR A 25 -6.40 -18.98 -2.15
C TYR A 25 -7.51 -18.24 -1.38
N GLU A 26 -8.76 -18.43 -1.78
CA GLU A 26 -9.92 -17.81 -1.17
C GLU A 26 -10.18 -18.34 0.24
N PHE A 27 -10.59 -17.44 1.15
CA PHE A 27 -10.89 -17.82 2.54
C PHE A 27 -12.31 -18.35 2.74
N THR A 28 -13.23 -18.05 1.83
CA THR A 28 -14.66 -18.42 1.90
C THR A 28 -14.89 -19.92 2.11
N PRO A 29 -14.25 -20.85 1.36
CA PRO A 29 -14.45 -22.29 1.57
C PRO A 29 -13.91 -22.81 2.92
N CYS A 30 -12.99 -22.09 3.56
CA CYS A 30 -12.24 -22.56 4.72
C CYS A 30 -12.68 -21.95 6.06
N ARG A 31 -13.88 -21.38 6.15
CA ARG A 31 -14.37 -20.76 7.40
C ARG A 31 -14.53 -21.74 8.57
N LYS A 32 -14.80 -23.01 8.29
CA LYS A 32 -14.92 -24.05 9.33
C LYS A 32 -13.57 -24.38 9.97
N THR A 33 -12.55 -24.61 9.14
CA THR A 33 -11.18 -24.88 9.61
C THR A 33 -10.55 -23.64 10.23
N GLN A 34 -10.90 -22.46 9.73
CA GLN A 34 -10.51 -21.18 10.34
C GLN A 34 -11.03 -21.06 11.77
N LYS A 35 -12.32 -21.34 12.01
CA LYS A 35 -12.90 -21.25 13.37
C LYS A 35 -12.16 -22.15 14.36
N ALA A 36 -11.90 -23.40 14.01
CA ALA A 36 -11.19 -24.34 14.87
C ALA A 36 -9.73 -23.89 15.15
N TYR A 37 -9.06 -23.31 14.15
CA TYR A 37 -7.72 -22.75 14.32
C TYR A 37 -7.73 -21.50 15.22
N ASP A 38 -8.64 -20.55 14.96
CA ASP A 38 -8.78 -19.31 15.74
C ASP A 38 -9.14 -19.62 17.21
N GLU A 39 -9.96 -20.64 17.47
CA GLU A 39 -10.26 -21.15 18.82
C GLU A 39 -9.00 -21.67 19.53
N CYS A 40 -8.20 -22.52 18.88
CA CYS A 40 -6.96 -23.03 19.46
C CYS A 40 -5.96 -21.89 19.80
N VAL A 41 -5.83 -20.92 18.90
CA VAL A 41 -4.93 -19.77 19.07
C VAL A 41 -5.39 -18.89 20.23
N LYS A 42 -6.70 -18.67 20.36
CA LYS A 42 -7.28 -17.92 21.48
C LYS A 42 -7.04 -18.63 22.81
N GLU A 43 -7.29 -19.94 22.90
CA GLU A 43 -7.16 -20.68 24.16
C GLU A 43 -5.71 -20.88 24.60
N LYS A 44 -4.80 -21.24 23.68
CA LYS A 44 -3.42 -21.63 24.03
C LYS A 44 -2.42 -20.48 23.99
N MET A 45 -2.68 -19.44 23.21
CA MET A 45 -1.75 -18.31 23.03
C MET A 45 -2.38 -16.97 23.45
N ASN A 46 -3.66 -16.94 23.80
CA ASN A 46 -4.39 -15.71 24.17
C ASN A 46 -4.30 -14.61 23.10
N ILE A 47 -4.26 -15.03 21.84
CA ILE A 47 -4.24 -14.12 20.68
C ILE A 47 -5.62 -14.17 20.04
N GLU A 48 -6.29 -13.03 19.97
CA GLU A 48 -7.56 -12.93 19.25
C GLU A 48 -7.34 -12.46 17.81
N ARG A 49 -8.20 -12.94 16.90
CA ARG A 49 -8.19 -12.49 15.51
C ARG A 49 -8.66 -11.03 15.45
N PRO A 50 -7.88 -10.11 14.85
CA PRO A 50 -8.30 -8.72 14.73
C PRO A 50 -9.60 -8.55 13.93
N PRO A 51 -10.38 -7.50 14.22
CA PRO A 51 -11.60 -7.19 13.48
C PRO A 51 -11.28 -6.78 12.04
N PHE A 52 -12.34 -6.76 11.22
CA PHE A 52 -12.26 -6.22 9.86
C PHE A 52 -11.84 -4.74 9.91
N GLY A 53 -10.82 -4.36 9.14
CA GLY A 53 -10.30 -2.99 9.10
C GLY A 53 -9.11 -2.70 10.01
N TYR A 54 -8.73 -3.59 10.93
CA TYR A 54 -7.57 -3.39 11.84
C TYR A 54 -6.24 -3.08 11.13
N PHE A 55 -6.07 -3.58 9.91
CA PHE A 55 -4.88 -3.31 9.09
C PHE A 55 -5.02 -2.08 8.19
N CYS A 56 -6.22 -1.52 8.06
CA CYS A 56 -6.48 -0.29 7.32
C CYS A 56 -6.32 0.96 8.19
N GLU A 57 -6.27 0.80 9.51
CA GLU A 57 -6.06 1.89 10.46
C GLU A 57 -4.60 2.38 10.43
N VAL A 58 -4.42 3.70 10.56
CA VAL A 58 -3.09 4.33 10.64
C VAL A 58 -2.41 3.91 11.92
N LYS A 59 -1.21 3.33 11.81
CA LYS A 59 -0.38 2.94 12.95
C LYS A 59 0.80 3.90 13.06
N ILE A 60 0.83 4.68 14.14
CA ILE A 60 1.94 5.58 14.45
C ILE A 60 3.05 4.73 15.07
N HIS A 61 4.23 4.74 14.45
CA HIS A 61 5.40 4.00 14.93
C HIS A 61 6.42 4.97 15.52
N ASP A 62 6.68 4.82 16.82
CA ASP A 62 7.74 5.58 17.50
C ASP A 62 9.10 4.92 17.24
N THR A 63 10.03 5.64 16.61
CA THR A 63 11.40 5.15 16.39
C THR A 63 12.42 6.12 16.97
N ALA A 64 13.54 5.58 17.45
CA ALA A 64 14.70 6.36 17.86
C ALA A 64 15.60 6.78 16.68
N ARG A 65 15.30 6.32 15.46
CA ARG A 65 16.09 6.65 14.26
C ARG A 65 15.82 8.12 13.88
N PRO A 66 16.86 8.91 13.53
CA PRO A 66 16.64 10.27 13.04
C PRO A 66 15.82 10.27 11.74
N LYS A 67 15.05 11.34 11.54
CA LYS A 67 14.29 11.53 10.29
C LYS A 67 15.26 11.60 9.10
N PRO A 68 14.92 11.00 7.95
CA PRO A 68 15.71 11.17 6.72
C PRO A 68 15.91 12.66 6.38
N PRO A 69 17.05 13.03 5.77
CA PRO A 69 17.28 14.40 5.33
C PRO A 69 16.21 14.81 4.31
N PRO A 70 15.85 16.12 4.23
CA PRO A 70 14.92 16.62 3.22
C PRO A 70 15.40 16.27 1.80
N GLU A 71 14.46 15.97 0.90
CA GLU A 71 14.77 15.81 -0.51
C GLU A 71 15.32 17.13 -1.08
N GLU A 72 16.46 17.06 -1.76
CA GLU A 72 17.04 18.21 -2.43
C GLU A 72 16.17 18.60 -3.62
N LEU A 73 15.83 19.88 -3.73
CA LEU A 73 15.13 20.40 -4.90
C LEU A 73 16.03 20.23 -6.13
N GLN A 74 15.51 19.56 -7.17
CA GLN A 74 16.20 19.44 -8.45
C GLN A 74 16.19 20.79 -9.16
N VAL A 75 17.30 21.52 -9.07
CA VAL A 75 17.52 22.73 -9.87
C VAL A 75 18.20 22.33 -11.17
N PHE A 76 17.49 22.43 -12.29
CA PHE A 76 18.08 22.22 -13.61
C PHE A 76 18.91 23.46 -13.98
N PRO A 77 20.19 23.31 -14.35
CA PRO A 77 21.03 24.45 -14.71
C PRO A 77 20.55 25.13 -16.01
N ASP A 78 19.87 24.39 -16.88
CA ASP A 78 19.37 24.86 -18.18
C ASP A 78 17.91 25.32 -18.13
N ALA A 79 17.39 25.65 -16.94
CA ALA A 79 16.05 26.20 -16.82
C ALA A 79 15.97 27.53 -17.57
N THR A 80 15.07 27.59 -18.57
CA THR A 80 14.74 28.84 -19.25
C THR A 80 14.38 29.91 -18.21
N PRO A 81 14.99 31.10 -18.24
CA PRO A 81 14.63 32.16 -17.31
C PRO A 81 13.16 32.52 -17.47
N GLU A 82 12.52 32.88 -16.35
CA GLU A 82 11.15 33.40 -16.38
C GLU A 82 11.11 34.69 -17.20
N LEU A 83 10.01 34.88 -17.95
CA LEU A 83 9.77 36.11 -18.67
C LEU A 83 9.54 37.24 -17.66
N PRO A 84 10.15 38.44 -17.85
CA PRO A 84 9.88 39.58 -16.99
C PRO A 84 8.39 39.95 -16.98
N ASP A 85 7.82 40.27 -15.82
CA ASP A 85 6.39 40.61 -15.66
C ASP A 85 5.96 41.82 -16.51
N GLU A 86 6.88 42.73 -16.81
CA GLU A 86 6.62 43.91 -17.64
C GLU A 86 6.62 43.62 -19.15
N PHE A 87 6.91 42.37 -19.56
CA PHE A 87 6.91 42.01 -20.97
C PHE A 87 5.48 42.00 -21.52
N LYS A 88 5.10 43.09 -22.18
CA LYS A 88 3.81 43.18 -22.89
C LYS A 88 3.75 42.08 -23.93
N THR A 89 2.83 41.14 -23.75
CA THR A 89 2.48 40.16 -24.78
C THR A 89 1.90 40.91 -25.98
N GLY A 90 2.73 41.07 -27.01
CA GLY A 90 2.30 41.66 -28.27
C GLY A 90 1.32 40.75 -29.00
N LYS A 91 0.55 41.32 -29.93
CA LYS A 91 -0.19 40.50 -30.89
C LYS A 91 0.79 39.67 -31.71
N THR A 92 0.45 38.41 -31.97
CA THR A 92 1.23 37.53 -32.86
C THR A 92 1.38 38.19 -34.24
N LYS A 93 2.61 38.29 -34.76
CA LYS A 93 2.92 39.01 -36.03
C LYS A 93 2.10 38.55 -37.24
N TYR A 94 1.75 37.26 -37.30
CA TYR A 94 1.08 36.62 -38.45
C TYR A 94 -0.01 35.63 -37.99
N GLY A 95 -0.72 35.96 -36.91
CA GLY A 95 -1.73 35.06 -36.35
C GLY A 95 -1.17 33.68 -35.98
N SER A 96 -1.89 32.62 -36.39
CA SER A 96 -1.59 31.22 -36.06
C SER A 96 -0.46 30.59 -36.90
N ARG A 97 0.01 31.26 -37.97
CA ARG A 97 1.00 30.72 -38.94
C ARG A 97 0.61 29.33 -39.48
N LEU A 98 -0.68 29.05 -39.58
CA LEU A 98 -1.20 27.86 -40.23
C LEU A 98 -1.30 28.13 -41.74
N ASN A 99 -0.93 27.15 -42.57
CA ASN A 99 -0.89 27.30 -44.03
C ASN A 99 -2.22 27.79 -44.66
N PHE A 100 -3.35 27.64 -43.95
CA PHE A 100 -4.70 27.92 -44.45
C PHE A 100 -5.43 29.04 -43.68
N MET A 101 -4.79 29.65 -42.68
CA MET A 101 -5.35 30.79 -41.94
C MET A 101 -4.30 31.91 -41.92
N THR A 102 -4.63 33.02 -42.57
CA THR A 102 -3.84 34.26 -42.55
C THR A 102 -4.26 35.16 -41.41
#